data_AF-A0A1D2AIM8-F1
#
_entry.id   AF-A0A1D2AIM8-F1
#
_cell.length_a   1.000
_cell.length_b   1.000
_cell.length_c   1.000
_cell.angle_alpha   90.00
_cell.angle_beta   90.00
_cell.angle_gamma   90.00
#
_symmetry.space_group_name_H-M   'P 1'
#
loop_
_entity.id
_entity.type
_entity.pdbx_description
1 polymer ?
#
loop_
_entity_poly.entity_id
_entity_poly.type
_entity_poly.pdbx_seq_one_letter_code
_entity_poly.pdbx_strand_id
1 'polypeptide(L)'
;VTLYQFMAKDNVPFHGIVFPMTQLGTHERYTTVDHLVAIEYLNYEDAKFSKSRGVGVFGNDAQDTGIPADVWRFYLMYQRPETQDSSFCWADLQLKNNSELLNNLGNFVNRALTFLYNNFGGVIPELDLTEDDKVVIAKVSRQLSHCIGFMDKVRLRDSIRCILNISRIGNQYIQFHKPWELVKGTPAERARSATIMGLCANVACLASQLIHPFMPETSEALRKQLNIPMFQLGPP
;
A
#
# COMPACT_ATOMS: atom_id res chain seq x y z
N VAL A 1 21.85 17.88 0.00
CA VAL A 1 20.44 17.51 0.23
C VAL A 1 19.83 17.29 -1.15
N THR A 2 19.01 16.25 -1.33
CA THR A 2 18.23 16.06 -2.56
C THR A 2 16.82 16.61 -2.30
N LEU A 3 16.40 17.62 -3.07
CA LEU A 3 15.14 18.34 -2.87
C LEU A 3 14.05 17.82 -3.82
N TYR A 4 12.97 17.30 -3.23
CA TYR A 4 11.73 16.95 -3.92
C TYR A 4 10.67 18.01 -3.64
N GLN A 5 9.97 18.50 -4.67
CA GLN A 5 8.84 19.42 -4.52
C GLN A 5 7.58 18.80 -5.12
N PHE A 6 6.53 18.68 -4.33
CA PHE A 6 5.24 18.11 -4.74
C PHE A 6 4.21 19.22 -4.94
N MET A 7 3.54 19.23 -6.09
CA MET A 7 2.53 20.25 -6.42
C MET A 7 1.53 19.77 -7.47
N ALA A 8 0.49 20.56 -7.71
CA ALA A 8 -0.33 20.42 -8.91
C ALA A 8 0.35 21.10 -10.11
N LYS A 9 -0.02 20.71 -11.33
CA LYS A 9 0.62 21.16 -12.59
C LYS A 9 0.64 22.68 -12.80
N ASP A 10 -0.32 23.40 -12.25
CA ASP A 10 -0.42 24.86 -12.32
C ASP A 10 0.72 25.58 -11.61
N ASN A 11 1.33 24.95 -10.60
CA ASN A 11 2.45 25.52 -9.86
C ASN A 11 3.82 25.31 -10.52
N VAL A 12 3.90 24.46 -11.55
CA VAL A 12 5.17 24.10 -12.22
C VAL A 12 5.94 25.31 -12.72
N PRO A 13 5.36 26.33 -13.39
CA PRO A 13 6.12 27.49 -13.86
C PRO A 13 6.78 28.28 -12.72
N PHE A 14 6.12 28.37 -11.56
CA PHE A 14 6.66 29.11 -10.42
C PHE A 14 7.85 28.40 -9.81
N HIS A 15 7.80 27.07 -9.72
CA HIS A 15 8.83 26.28 -9.06
C HIS A 15 9.94 25.77 -9.99
N GLY A 16 9.64 25.62 -11.28
CA GLY A 16 10.60 25.20 -12.30
C GLY A 16 11.32 26.37 -12.98
N ILE A 17 10.78 27.58 -12.91
CA ILE A 17 11.35 28.75 -13.59
C ILE A 17 11.48 29.96 -12.65
N VAL A 18 10.36 30.49 -12.12
CA VAL A 18 10.37 31.77 -11.38
C VAL A 18 11.28 31.72 -10.15
N PHE A 19 11.06 30.76 -9.25
CA PHE A 19 11.85 30.65 -8.02
C PHE A 19 13.31 30.29 -8.31
N PRO A 20 13.64 29.32 -9.17
CA PRO A 20 15.03 29.08 -9.58
C PRO A 20 15.74 30.32 -10.14
N MET A 21 15.06 31.13 -10.97
CA MET A 21 15.64 32.38 -11.47
C MET A 21 15.96 33.37 -10.35
N THR A 22 15.05 33.51 -9.37
CA THR A 22 15.30 34.38 -8.21
C THR A 22 16.49 33.89 -7.38
N GLN A 23 16.59 32.57 -7.15
CA GLN A 23 17.73 31.98 -6.44
C GLN A 23 19.05 32.24 -7.16
N LEU A 24 19.09 32.01 -8.48
CA LEU A 24 20.27 32.29 -9.30
C LEU A 24 20.66 33.78 -9.30
N GLY A 25 19.66 34.67 -9.30
CA GLY A 25 19.86 36.12 -9.28
C GLY A 25 20.49 36.66 -7.98
N THR A 26 20.42 35.92 -6.87
CA THR A 26 21.08 36.31 -5.61
C THR A 26 22.60 36.07 -5.64
N HIS A 27 23.10 35.24 -6.55
CA HIS A 27 24.47 34.70 -6.56
C HIS A 27 24.87 33.91 -5.30
N GLU A 28 23.92 33.59 -4.41
CA GLU A 28 24.15 32.74 -3.26
C GLU A 28 23.94 31.26 -3.60
N ARG A 29 24.52 30.38 -2.78
CA ARG A 29 24.39 28.92 -2.96
C ARG A 29 23.14 28.39 -2.24
N TYR A 30 21.98 28.59 -2.86
CA TYR A 30 20.74 27.96 -2.41
C TYR A 30 20.63 26.48 -2.80
N THR A 31 19.85 25.71 -2.05
CA THR A 31 19.42 24.37 -2.49
C THR A 31 18.38 24.54 -3.61
N THR A 32 18.64 23.93 -4.76
CA THR A 32 17.73 23.92 -5.92
C THR A 32 16.93 22.62 -5.96
N VAL A 33 15.81 22.62 -6.68
CA VAL A 33 14.98 21.42 -6.84
C VAL A 33 15.69 20.38 -7.70
N ASP A 34 15.76 19.13 -7.22
CA ASP A 34 16.27 17.98 -7.99
C ASP A 34 15.13 17.26 -8.69
N HIS A 35 13.98 17.14 -8.01
CA HIS A 35 12.80 16.44 -8.50
C HIS A 35 11.54 17.27 -8.30
N LEU A 36 11.00 17.79 -9.41
CA LEU A 36 9.72 18.48 -9.45
C LEU A 36 8.60 17.49 -9.75
N VAL A 37 7.80 17.13 -8.74
CA VAL A 37 6.73 16.13 -8.84
C VAL A 37 5.38 16.86 -8.96
N ALA A 38 4.91 17.00 -10.20
CA ALA A 38 3.60 17.55 -10.50
C ALA A 38 2.56 16.45 -10.71
N ILE A 39 1.32 16.70 -10.30
CA ILE A 39 0.15 15.87 -10.63
C ILE A 39 -0.86 16.63 -11.48
N GLU A 40 -1.61 15.85 -12.25
CA GLU A 40 -2.78 16.30 -12.99
C GLU A 40 -3.98 16.51 -12.04
N TYR A 41 -5.13 16.96 -12.56
CA TYR A 41 -6.25 17.29 -11.69
C TYR A 41 -7.02 16.05 -11.22
N LEU A 42 -7.49 16.11 -9.98
CA LEU A 42 -8.54 15.23 -9.47
C LEU A 42 -9.88 15.96 -9.62
N ASN A 43 -10.74 15.45 -10.47
CA ASN A 43 -12.14 15.86 -10.62
C ASN A 43 -13.02 15.11 -9.60
N TYR A 44 -14.28 15.53 -9.47
CA TYR A 44 -15.27 14.92 -8.58
C TYR A 44 -16.48 14.48 -9.39
N GLU A 45 -16.68 13.17 -9.48
CA GLU A 45 -17.66 12.53 -10.38
C GLU A 45 -17.46 13.03 -11.82
N ASP A 46 -18.49 13.64 -12.41
CA ASP A 46 -18.51 14.26 -13.73
C ASP A 46 -18.21 15.77 -13.71
N ALA A 47 -17.83 16.33 -12.55
CA ALA A 47 -17.67 17.75 -12.33
C ALA A 47 -16.32 18.13 -11.69
N LYS A 48 -16.09 19.44 -11.54
CA LYS A 48 -14.99 20.00 -10.73
C LYS A 48 -15.49 20.31 -9.32
N PHE A 49 -14.61 20.15 -8.33
CA PHE A 49 -14.86 20.61 -6.96
C PHE A 49 -15.30 22.09 -6.94
N SER A 50 -16.35 22.41 -6.19
CA SER A 50 -16.91 23.76 -6.10
C SER A 50 -17.57 24.00 -4.74
N LYS A 51 -16.91 24.81 -3.91
CA LYS A 51 -17.42 25.15 -2.57
C LYS A 51 -18.72 25.97 -2.64
N SER A 52 -18.82 26.91 -3.57
CA SER A 52 -20.01 27.75 -3.74
C SER A 52 -21.25 26.98 -4.19
N ARG A 53 -21.06 25.89 -4.95
CA ARG A 53 -22.15 25.01 -5.40
C ARG A 53 -22.35 23.79 -4.50
N GLY A 54 -21.54 23.63 -3.45
CA GLY A 54 -21.57 22.45 -2.58
C GLY A 54 -21.24 21.14 -3.31
N VAL A 55 -20.40 21.18 -4.34
CA VAL A 55 -20.02 20.00 -5.14
C VAL A 55 -18.63 19.52 -4.72
N GLY A 56 -18.55 18.29 -4.22
CA GLY A 56 -17.32 17.66 -3.77
C GLY A 56 -17.29 17.37 -2.28
N VAL A 57 -16.31 16.56 -1.88
CA VAL A 57 -15.96 16.33 -0.47
C VAL A 57 -14.74 17.17 -0.14
N PHE A 58 -14.85 18.08 0.83
CA PHE A 58 -13.74 18.88 1.32
C PHE A 58 -13.12 18.24 2.57
N GLY A 59 -11.91 18.65 2.94
CA GLY A 59 -11.17 18.01 4.05
C GLY A 59 -11.91 18.04 5.39
N ASN A 60 -12.69 19.09 5.65
CA ASN A 60 -13.54 19.21 6.82
C ASN A 60 -14.81 18.34 6.77
N ASP A 61 -15.23 17.91 5.58
CA ASP A 61 -16.41 17.04 5.41
C ASP A 61 -16.01 15.56 5.57
N ALA A 62 -14.78 15.21 5.16
CA ALA A 62 -14.28 13.82 5.15
C ALA A 62 -14.35 13.17 6.55
N GLN A 63 -14.03 13.92 7.61
CA GLN A 63 -14.11 13.44 9.00
C GLN A 63 -15.54 13.07 9.43
N ASP A 64 -16.56 13.70 8.86
CA ASP A 64 -17.97 13.52 9.24
C ASP A 64 -18.64 12.36 8.47
N THR A 65 -17.94 11.79 7.47
CA THR A 65 -18.49 10.69 6.64
C THR A 65 -18.52 9.34 7.36
N GLY A 66 -17.79 9.19 8.48
CA GLY A 66 -17.57 7.91 9.15
C GLY A 66 -16.63 6.96 8.39
N ILE A 67 -16.07 7.37 7.24
CA ILE A 67 -15.07 6.59 6.50
C ILE A 67 -13.69 6.87 7.11
N PRO A 68 -12.95 5.83 7.55
CA PRO A 68 -11.62 6.01 8.13
C PRO A 68 -10.64 6.71 7.19
N ALA A 69 -9.72 7.50 7.75
CA ALA A 69 -8.73 8.27 6.98
C ALA A 69 -7.92 7.38 6.03
N ASP A 70 -7.54 6.19 6.46
CA ASP A 70 -6.78 5.23 5.64
C ASP A 70 -7.54 4.75 4.41
N VAL A 71 -8.88 4.68 4.45
CA VAL A 71 -9.69 4.32 3.27
C VAL A 71 -9.66 5.46 2.24
N TRP A 72 -9.73 6.71 2.70
CA TRP A 72 -9.53 7.89 1.84
C TRP A 72 -8.12 7.89 1.23
N ARG A 73 -7.09 7.72 2.06
CA ARG A 73 -5.69 7.69 1.60
C ARG A 73 -5.46 6.60 0.57
N PHE A 74 -5.94 5.40 0.84
CA PHE A 74 -5.89 4.27 -0.09
C PHE A 74 -6.46 4.63 -1.45
N TYR A 75 -7.72 5.10 -1.48
CA TYR A 75 -8.43 5.31 -2.73
C TYR A 75 -7.82 6.46 -3.55
N LEU A 76 -7.49 7.57 -2.89
CA LEU A 76 -6.85 8.72 -3.54
C LEU A 76 -5.47 8.37 -4.10
N MET A 77 -4.70 7.51 -3.42
CA MET A 77 -3.42 7.02 -3.95
C MET A 77 -3.60 6.00 -5.08
N TYR A 78 -4.60 5.12 -4.98
CA TYR A 78 -4.94 4.14 -6.02
C TYR A 78 -5.38 4.81 -7.33
N GLN A 79 -6.00 5.99 -7.24
CA GLN A 79 -6.46 6.81 -8.36
C GLN A 79 -5.64 8.11 -8.55
N ARG A 80 -4.41 8.17 -8.02
CA ARG A 80 -3.58 9.38 -8.10
C ARG A 80 -3.40 9.83 -9.56
N PRO A 81 -3.69 11.11 -9.90
CA PRO A 81 -3.63 11.62 -11.27
C PRO A 81 -2.17 11.91 -11.69
N GLU A 82 -1.40 10.86 -11.97
CA GLU A 82 0.04 11.00 -12.28
C GLU A 82 0.33 11.35 -13.74
N THR A 83 -0.49 10.89 -14.68
CA THR A 83 -0.25 11.01 -16.13
C THR A 83 -1.37 11.70 -16.89
N GLN A 84 -2.56 11.71 -16.30
CA GLN A 84 -3.78 12.33 -16.83
C GLN A 84 -4.69 12.63 -15.64
N ASP A 85 -5.66 13.52 -15.87
CA ASP A 85 -6.71 13.79 -14.90
C ASP A 85 -7.42 12.48 -14.48
N SER A 86 -7.82 12.39 -13.21
CA SER A 86 -8.66 11.33 -12.67
C SER A 86 -9.91 11.92 -12.04
N SER A 87 -10.94 11.09 -11.80
CA SER A 87 -12.15 11.50 -11.11
C SER A 87 -12.34 10.66 -9.86
N PHE A 88 -12.64 11.32 -8.74
CA PHE A 88 -13.19 10.64 -7.57
C PHE A 88 -14.61 10.17 -7.89
N CYS A 89 -14.93 8.91 -7.59
CA CYS A 89 -16.27 8.36 -7.75
C CYS A 89 -16.66 7.53 -6.53
N TRP A 90 -17.84 7.78 -5.95
CA TRP A 90 -18.33 7.05 -4.78
C TRP A 90 -18.51 5.56 -5.05
N ALA A 91 -19.06 5.22 -6.22
CA ALA A 91 -19.27 3.82 -6.60
C ALA A 91 -17.94 3.07 -6.75
N ASP A 92 -16.92 3.72 -7.32
CA ASP A 92 -15.59 3.12 -7.45
C ASP A 92 -14.85 3.08 -6.11
N LEU A 93 -14.99 4.08 -5.24
CA LEU A 93 -14.49 4.02 -3.86
C LEU A 93 -15.03 2.78 -3.13
N GLN A 94 -16.35 2.57 -3.15
CA GLN A 94 -16.98 1.41 -2.54
C GLN A 94 -16.48 0.11 -3.17
N LEU A 95 -16.42 0.05 -4.50
CA LEU A 95 -15.95 -1.12 -5.23
C LEU A 95 -14.50 -1.48 -4.88
N LYS A 96 -13.60 -0.50 -4.85
CA LYS A 96 -12.18 -0.70 -4.54
C LYS A 96 -11.95 -1.02 -3.08
N ASN A 97 -12.69 -0.40 -2.16
CA ASN A 97 -12.68 -0.82 -0.76
C ASN A 97 -13.06 -2.30 -0.62
N ASN A 98 -14.16 -2.72 -1.25
CA ASN A 98 -14.64 -4.09 -1.11
C ASN A 98 -13.74 -5.10 -1.82
N SER A 99 -13.28 -4.80 -3.03
CA SER A 99 -12.47 -5.73 -3.83
C SER A 99 -11.01 -5.79 -3.42
N GLU A 100 -10.37 -4.64 -3.15
CA GLU A 100 -8.94 -4.56 -2.90
C GLU A 100 -8.59 -4.60 -1.42
N LEU A 101 -9.36 -3.90 -0.57
CA LEU A 101 -9.10 -3.91 0.87
C LEU A 101 -9.75 -5.11 1.52
N LEU A 102 -11.07 -5.27 1.43
CA LEU A 102 -11.78 -6.35 2.13
C LEU A 102 -11.46 -7.73 1.55
N ASN A 103 -11.74 -7.94 0.27
CA ASN A 103 -11.65 -9.27 -0.36
C ASN A 103 -10.22 -9.71 -0.72
N ASN A 104 -9.25 -8.79 -0.71
CA ASN A 104 -7.87 -9.08 -1.08
C ASN A 104 -6.91 -8.90 0.12
N LEU A 105 -6.51 -7.67 0.46
CA LEU A 105 -5.51 -7.43 1.51
C LEU A 105 -5.98 -7.94 2.89
N GLY A 106 -7.17 -7.49 3.32
CA GLY A 106 -7.79 -7.86 4.58
C GLY A 106 -8.07 -9.35 4.67
N ASN A 107 -8.66 -9.94 3.62
CA ASN A 107 -8.91 -11.39 3.56
C ASN A 107 -7.61 -12.21 3.67
N PHE A 108 -6.54 -11.82 2.96
CA PHE A 108 -5.27 -12.52 3.02
C PHE A 108 -4.69 -12.51 4.43
N VAL A 109 -4.57 -11.31 5.02
CA VAL A 109 -3.96 -11.16 6.35
C VAL A 109 -4.81 -11.83 7.42
N ASN A 110 -6.13 -11.66 7.37
CA ASN A 110 -7.03 -12.30 8.33
C ASN A 110 -6.92 -13.84 8.25
N ARG A 111 -6.97 -14.43 7.05
CA ARG A 111 -6.81 -15.88 6.88
C ARG A 111 -5.44 -16.36 7.38
N ALA A 112 -4.38 -15.62 7.07
CA ALA A 112 -3.04 -15.98 7.50
C ALA A 112 -2.93 -16.06 9.02
N LEU A 113 -3.32 -14.98 9.71
CA LEU A 113 -3.12 -14.84 11.15
C LEU A 113 -4.12 -15.66 11.97
N THR A 114 -5.41 -15.62 11.61
CA THR A 114 -6.45 -16.37 12.32
C THR A 114 -6.20 -17.86 12.24
N PHE A 115 -5.77 -18.37 11.07
CA PHE A 115 -5.47 -19.78 10.93
C PHE A 115 -4.27 -20.19 11.77
N LEU A 116 -3.19 -19.39 11.76
CA LEU A 116 -2.00 -19.65 12.56
C LEU A 116 -2.34 -19.65 14.06
N TYR A 117 -3.12 -18.66 14.52
CA TYR A 117 -3.58 -18.56 15.90
C TYR A 117 -4.39 -19.79 16.32
N ASN A 118 -5.42 -20.15 15.55
CA ASN A 118 -6.35 -21.21 15.91
C ASN A 118 -5.75 -22.62 15.86
N ASN A 119 -4.81 -22.87 14.95
CA ASN A 119 -4.30 -24.24 14.71
C ASN A 119 -2.89 -24.48 15.24
N PHE A 120 -2.10 -23.42 15.42
CA PHE A 120 -0.69 -23.49 15.81
C PHE A 120 -0.35 -22.54 16.97
N GLY A 121 -1.37 -22.05 17.70
CA GLY A 121 -1.18 -21.25 18.92
C GLY A 121 -0.56 -19.87 18.67
N GLY A 122 -0.59 -19.37 17.43
CA GLY A 122 -0.01 -18.08 17.06
C GLY A 122 1.52 -18.10 16.96
N VAL A 123 2.13 -19.27 17.00
CA VAL A 123 3.58 -19.44 16.85
C VAL A 123 3.91 -19.71 15.38
N ILE A 124 4.88 -18.97 14.84
CA ILE A 124 5.41 -19.26 13.50
C ILE A 124 6.31 -20.51 13.61
N PRO A 125 6.01 -21.59 12.88
CA PRO A 125 6.80 -22.82 12.92
C PRO A 125 8.11 -22.66 12.14
N GLU A 126 9.02 -23.61 12.31
CA GLU A 126 10.14 -23.77 11.38
C GLU A 126 9.61 -24.10 9.97
N LEU A 127 10.15 -23.41 8.96
CA LEU A 127 9.65 -23.49 7.59
C LEU A 127 10.46 -24.52 6.79
N ASP A 128 9.88 -25.68 6.53
CA ASP A 128 10.43 -26.67 5.59
C ASP A 128 9.92 -26.38 4.16
N LEU A 129 10.67 -25.54 3.44
CA LEU A 129 10.26 -24.94 2.17
C LEU A 129 10.42 -25.91 0.98
N THR A 130 9.36 -26.06 0.20
CA THR A 130 9.38 -26.77 -1.09
C THR A 130 9.76 -25.84 -2.25
N GLU A 131 9.94 -26.40 -3.45
CA GLU A 131 10.15 -25.60 -4.66
C GLU A 131 8.95 -24.69 -4.99
N ASP A 132 7.72 -25.14 -4.74
CA ASP A 132 6.51 -24.32 -4.91
C ASP A 132 6.54 -23.08 -3.99
N ASP A 133 7.05 -23.23 -2.78
CA ASP A 133 7.20 -22.12 -1.82
C ASP A 133 8.21 -21.11 -2.31
N LYS A 134 9.34 -21.60 -2.84
CA LYS A 134 10.40 -20.75 -3.41
C LYS A 134 9.88 -19.97 -4.61
N VAL A 135 9.01 -20.55 -5.44
CA VAL A 135 8.34 -19.84 -6.53
C VAL A 135 7.46 -18.69 -6.01
N VAL A 136 6.72 -18.91 -4.92
CA VAL A 136 5.91 -17.85 -4.30
C VAL A 136 6.78 -16.76 -3.70
N ILE A 137 7.85 -17.13 -2.98
CA ILE A 137 8.83 -16.18 -2.45
C ILE A 137 9.42 -15.34 -3.59
N ALA A 138 9.82 -15.95 -4.70
CA ALA A 138 10.36 -15.22 -5.85
C ALA A 138 9.34 -14.25 -6.46
N LYS A 139 8.05 -14.64 -6.55
CA LYS A 139 6.98 -13.75 -7.02
C LYS A 139 6.77 -12.56 -6.08
N VAL A 140 6.76 -12.78 -4.76
CA VAL A 140 6.65 -11.72 -3.75
C VAL A 140 7.86 -10.79 -3.80
N SER A 141 9.07 -11.34 -3.85
CA SER A 141 10.32 -10.57 -3.97
C SER A 141 10.33 -9.71 -5.24
N ARG A 142 9.82 -10.22 -6.37
CA ARG A 142 9.69 -9.43 -7.59
C ARG A 142 8.73 -8.25 -7.42
N GLN A 143 7.58 -8.45 -6.75
CA GLN A 143 6.65 -7.36 -6.47
C GLN A 143 7.25 -6.33 -5.50
N LEU A 144 8.03 -6.77 -4.51
CA LEU A 144 8.78 -5.89 -3.63
C LEU A 144 9.78 -5.03 -4.41
N SER A 145 10.59 -5.64 -5.27
CA SER A 145 11.55 -4.89 -6.11
C SER A 145 10.86 -3.89 -7.03
N HIS A 146 9.72 -4.25 -7.62
CA HIS A 146 8.92 -3.30 -8.40
C HIS A 146 8.38 -2.17 -7.54
N CYS A 147 7.85 -2.46 -6.35
CA CYS A 147 7.33 -1.47 -5.42
C CYS A 147 8.40 -0.44 -5.05
N ILE A 148 9.61 -0.90 -4.69
CA ILE A 148 10.75 -0.04 -4.37
C ILE A 148 11.12 0.81 -5.59
N GLY A 149 11.29 0.20 -6.76
CA GLY A 149 11.65 0.93 -7.98
C GLY A 149 10.59 1.97 -8.42
N PHE A 150 9.31 1.75 -8.11
CA PHE A 150 8.27 2.75 -8.29
C PHE A 150 8.32 3.86 -7.23
N MET A 151 8.56 3.53 -5.96
CA MET A 151 8.70 4.51 -4.88
C MET A 151 9.90 5.45 -5.11
N ASP A 152 11.04 4.92 -5.53
CA ASP A 152 12.25 5.71 -5.85
C ASP A 152 11.99 6.74 -6.95
N LYS A 153 11.06 6.42 -7.86
CA LYS A 153 10.63 7.28 -8.97
C LYS A 153 9.33 8.03 -8.70
N VAL A 154 8.85 8.00 -7.45
CA VAL A 154 7.63 8.69 -7.00
C VAL A 154 6.36 8.28 -7.80
N ARG A 155 6.33 7.02 -8.27
CA ARG A 155 5.18 6.39 -8.94
C ARG A 155 4.28 5.70 -7.94
N LEU A 156 3.69 6.50 -7.05
CA LEU A 156 2.93 6.04 -5.88
C LEU A 156 1.71 5.18 -6.26
N ARG A 157 1.06 5.49 -7.39
CA ARG A 157 -0.09 4.73 -7.89
C ARG A 157 0.28 3.27 -8.23
N ASP A 158 1.46 3.06 -8.79
CA ASP A 158 1.90 1.71 -9.15
C ASP A 158 2.50 0.97 -7.95
N SER A 159 3.15 1.68 -7.03
CA SER A 159 3.64 1.13 -5.76
C SER A 159 2.52 0.48 -4.95
N ILE A 160 1.39 1.16 -4.74
CA ILE A 160 0.28 0.59 -3.96
C ILE A 160 -0.32 -0.65 -4.65
N ARG A 161 -0.33 -0.69 -5.99
CA ARG A 161 -0.80 -1.86 -6.77
C ARG A 161 0.15 -3.06 -6.63
N CYS A 162 1.46 -2.84 -6.52
CA CYS A 162 2.41 -3.90 -6.18
C CYS A 162 2.11 -4.52 -4.82
N ILE A 163 1.80 -3.70 -3.81
CA ILE A 163 1.44 -4.20 -2.47
C ILE A 163 0.17 -5.05 -2.51
N LEU A 164 -0.87 -4.60 -3.22
CA LEU A 164 -2.09 -5.39 -3.43
C LEU A 164 -1.85 -6.68 -4.23
N ASN A 165 -0.86 -6.69 -5.14
CA ASN A 165 -0.47 -7.91 -5.84
C ASN A 165 0.19 -8.93 -4.91
N ILE A 166 0.96 -8.49 -3.91
CA ILE A 166 1.56 -9.37 -2.89
C ILE A 166 0.45 -10.12 -2.13
N SER A 167 -0.60 -9.42 -1.69
CA SER A 167 -1.73 -10.08 -1.02
C SER A 167 -2.53 -11.00 -1.96
N ARG A 168 -2.65 -10.68 -3.25
CA ARG A 168 -3.28 -11.58 -4.24
C ARG A 168 -2.50 -12.87 -4.40
N ILE A 169 -1.18 -12.80 -4.51
CA ILE A 169 -0.29 -13.97 -4.55
C ILE A 169 -0.50 -14.82 -3.29
N GLY A 170 -0.54 -14.18 -2.11
CA GLY A 170 -0.80 -14.87 -0.84
C GLY A 170 -2.16 -15.56 -0.79
N ASN A 171 -3.24 -14.88 -1.21
CA ASN A 171 -4.58 -15.47 -1.31
C ASN A 171 -4.60 -16.70 -2.23
N GLN A 172 -3.99 -16.61 -3.41
CA GLN A 172 -3.90 -17.71 -4.37
C GLN A 172 -3.13 -18.89 -3.80
N TYR A 173 -2.02 -18.63 -3.11
CA TYR A 173 -1.20 -19.66 -2.48
C TYR A 173 -1.94 -20.40 -1.37
N ILE A 174 -2.62 -19.69 -0.46
CA ILE A 174 -3.48 -20.29 0.56
C ILE A 174 -4.58 -21.14 -0.11
N GLN A 175 -5.22 -20.61 -1.15
CA GLN A 175 -6.32 -21.31 -1.82
C GLN A 175 -5.88 -22.58 -2.54
N PHE A 176 -4.72 -22.55 -3.19
CA PHE A 176 -4.17 -23.67 -3.94
C PHE A 176 -3.81 -24.84 -3.02
N HIS A 177 -3.14 -24.57 -1.89
CA HIS A 177 -2.69 -25.63 -0.99
C HIS A 177 -3.72 -26.11 0.02
N LYS A 178 -4.84 -25.38 0.20
CA LYS A 178 -5.95 -25.77 1.08
C LYS A 178 -5.50 -26.19 2.49
N PRO A 179 -4.81 -25.32 3.25
CA PRO A 179 -4.24 -25.67 4.56
C PRO A 179 -5.27 -26.17 5.58
N TRP A 180 -6.56 -25.81 5.43
CA TRP A 180 -7.68 -26.28 6.26
C TRP A 180 -8.03 -27.76 6.08
N GLU A 181 -7.63 -28.36 4.96
CA GLU A 181 -7.70 -29.80 4.72
C GLU A 181 -6.45 -30.47 5.32
N LEU A 182 -5.26 -29.96 4.98
CA LEU A 182 -3.97 -30.50 5.41
C LEU A 182 -3.82 -30.57 6.94
N VAL A 183 -4.31 -29.55 7.66
CA VAL A 183 -4.19 -29.49 9.13
C VAL A 183 -4.92 -30.63 9.86
N LYS A 184 -5.91 -31.26 9.20
CA LYS A 184 -6.70 -32.38 9.71
C LYS A 184 -6.15 -33.74 9.31
N GLY A 185 -5.08 -33.77 8.50
CA GLY A 185 -4.48 -34.98 7.96
C GLY A 185 -3.41 -35.59 8.87
N THR A 186 -2.48 -36.29 8.24
CA THR A 186 -1.31 -36.92 8.86
C THR A 186 -0.37 -35.88 9.51
N PRO A 187 0.55 -36.31 10.41
CA PRO A 187 1.54 -35.40 10.99
C PRO A 187 2.36 -34.63 9.93
N ALA A 188 2.69 -35.27 8.81
CA ALA A 188 3.40 -34.64 7.70
C ALA A 188 2.55 -33.57 7.00
N GLU A 189 1.25 -33.83 6.75
CA GLU A 189 0.34 -32.84 6.17
C GLU A 189 0.09 -31.67 7.12
N ARG A 190 -0.02 -31.94 8.42
CA ARG A 190 -0.13 -30.91 9.44
C ARG A 190 1.11 -30.02 9.48
N ALA A 191 2.31 -30.61 9.43
CA ALA A 191 3.57 -29.87 9.34
C ALA A 191 3.62 -29.02 8.06
N ARG A 192 3.18 -29.58 6.93
CA ARG A 192 3.08 -28.85 5.66
C ARG A 192 2.14 -27.65 5.74
N SER A 193 0.96 -27.82 6.35
CA SER A 193 0.02 -26.72 6.64
C SER A 193 0.68 -25.63 7.48
N ALA A 194 1.46 -26.02 8.49
CA ALA A 194 2.20 -25.10 9.34
C ALA A 194 3.20 -24.26 8.53
N THR A 195 4.00 -24.87 7.65
CA THR A 195 4.93 -24.16 6.76
C THR A 195 4.21 -23.16 5.85
N ILE A 196 3.13 -23.59 5.17
CA ILE A 196 2.33 -22.73 4.28
C ILE A 196 1.86 -21.48 5.00
N MET A 197 1.28 -21.67 6.20
CA MET A 197 0.70 -20.58 6.97
C MET A 197 1.77 -19.69 7.61
N GLY A 198 2.91 -20.26 8.03
CA GLY A 198 4.07 -19.51 8.50
C GLY A 198 4.67 -18.62 7.40
N LEU A 199 4.77 -19.13 6.16
CA LEU A 199 5.17 -18.32 5.01
C LEU A 199 4.15 -17.20 4.74
N CYS A 200 2.85 -17.48 4.78
CA CYS A 200 1.81 -16.46 4.61
C CYS A 200 1.87 -15.38 5.70
N ALA A 201 2.16 -15.73 6.95
CA ALA A 201 2.33 -14.78 8.03
C ALA A 201 3.54 -13.86 7.78
N ASN A 202 4.65 -14.39 7.25
CA ASN A 202 5.81 -13.58 6.85
C ASN A 202 5.48 -12.62 5.69
N VAL A 203 4.70 -13.08 4.70
CA VAL A 203 4.23 -12.21 3.61
C VAL A 203 3.26 -11.13 4.11
N ALA A 204 2.38 -11.46 5.07
CA ALA A 204 1.52 -10.49 5.74
C ALA A 204 2.32 -9.45 6.53
N CYS A 205 3.40 -9.88 7.21
CA CYS A 205 4.37 -9.00 7.86
C CYS A 205 4.99 -8.02 6.86
N LEU A 206 5.48 -8.50 5.71
CA LEU A 206 6.00 -7.63 4.65
C LEU A 206 4.94 -6.62 4.17
N ALA A 207 3.72 -7.09 3.86
CA ALA A 207 2.64 -6.22 3.41
C ALA A 207 2.29 -5.13 4.44
N SER A 208 2.31 -5.46 5.74
CA SER A 208 2.08 -4.49 6.83
C SER A 208 3.11 -3.36 6.85
N GLN A 209 4.35 -3.63 6.45
CA GLN A 209 5.41 -2.62 6.39
C GLN A 209 5.28 -1.76 5.15
N LEU A 210 5.04 -2.38 3.99
CA LEU A 210 4.95 -1.68 2.71
C LEU A 210 3.73 -0.75 2.63
N ILE A 211 2.62 -1.09 3.30
CA ILE A 211 1.41 -0.26 3.26
C ILE A 211 1.52 0.99 4.13
N HIS A 212 2.49 1.09 5.05
CA HIS A 212 2.62 2.20 6.00
C HIS A 212 2.58 3.61 5.38
N PRO A 213 3.30 3.90 4.26
CA PRO A 213 3.23 5.22 3.63
C PRO A 213 1.84 5.58 3.10
N PHE A 214 1.01 4.58 2.82
CA PHE A 214 -0.33 4.72 2.24
C PHE A 214 -1.42 4.69 3.29
N MET A 215 -1.38 3.72 4.21
CA MET A 215 -2.39 3.46 5.25
C MET A 215 -1.69 3.23 6.60
N PRO A 216 -1.22 4.30 7.27
CA PRO A 216 -0.43 4.19 8.49
C PRO A 216 -1.17 3.53 9.66
N GLU A 217 -2.45 3.85 9.90
CA GLU A 217 -3.21 3.28 11.01
C GLU A 217 -3.46 1.77 10.81
N THR A 218 -3.74 1.38 9.57
CA THR A 218 -3.91 -0.01 9.14
C THR A 218 -2.60 -0.76 9.29
N SER A 219 -1.47 -0.17 8.86
CA SER A 219 -0.14 -0.75 9.05
C SER A 219 0.13 -1.01 10.53
N GLU A 220 -0.12 -0.04 11.41
CA GLU A 220 0.06 -0.21 12.84
C GLU A 220 -0.85 -1.29 13.43
N ALA A 221 -2.12 -1.33 13.04
CA ALA A 221 -3.06 -2.35 13.49
C ALA A 221 -2.60 -3.76 13.09
N LEU A 222 -2.10 -3.93 11.85
CA LEU A 222 -1.55 -5.20 11.39
C LEU A 222 -0.28 -5.58 12.15
N ARG A 223 0.64 -4.64 12.36
CA ARG A 223 1.88 -4.89 13.13
C ARG A 223 1.59 -5.30 14.57
N LYS A 224 0.60 -4.69 15.21
CA LYS A 224 0.14 -5.06 16.56
C LYS A 224 -0.37 -6.50 16.58
N GLN A 225 -1.18 -6.91 15.60
CA GLN A 225 -1.67 -8.29 15.49
C GLN A 225 -0.53 -9.30 15.24
N LEU A 226 0.50 -8.89 14.49
CA LEU A 226 1.70 -9.68 14.22
C LEU A 226 2.75 -9.66 15.33
N ASN A 227 2.56 -8.84 16.38
CA ASN A 227 3.52 -8.61 17.45
C ASN A 227 4.93 -8.20 16.97
N ILE A 228 4.99 -7.30 15.98
CA ILE A 228 6.25 -6.78 15.42
C ILE A 228 6.58 -5.44 16.11
N PRO A 229 7.85 -5.15 16.45
CA PRO A 229 8.27 -3.86 16.99
C PRO A 229 7.80 -2.68 16.12
N MET A 230 7.62 -1.49 16.70
CA MET A 230 7.24 -0.30 15.92
C MET A 230 8.27 0.05 14.85
N PHE A 231 7.79 0.70 13.78
CA PHE A 231 8.64 1.22 12.72
C PHE A 231 9.57 2.31 13.28
N GLN A 232 10.89 2.12 13.22
CA GLN A 232 11.85 3.21 13.39
C GLN A 232 12.09 3.87 12.02
N LEU A 233 11.58 5.09 11.83
CA LEU A 233 11.95 5.93 10.70
C LEU A 233 13.34 6.52 10.96
N GLY A 234 14.37 5.96 10.33
CA GLY A 234 15.73 6.50 10.34
C GLY A 234 16.80 5.49 10.82
N PRO A 235 18.09 5.77 10.58
CA PRO A 235 19.17 4.98 11.18
C PRO A 235 19.13 5.12 12.73
N PRO A 236 19.71 4.16 13.46
CA PRO A 236 19.87 4.26 14.92
C PRO A 236 20.63 5.50 15.36
#